data_AF-F1L7R7-F1
#
_entry.id   AF-F1L7R7-F1
#
_cell.length_a   1.000
_cell.length_b   1.000
_cell.length_c   1.000
_cell.angle_alpha   90.00
_cell.angle_beta   90.00
_cell.angle_gamma   90.00
#
_symmetry.space_group_name_H-M   'P 1'
#
loop_
_entity.id
_entity.type
_entity.pdbx_description
1 polymer ?
#
loop_
_entity_poly.entity_id
_entity_poly.type
_entity_poly.pdbx_seq_one_letter_code
_entity_poly.pdbx_strand_id
1 'polypeptide(L)'
;MESHIATDIVNNYFIPFKELPAEEKIVLFKNFYWYLTNTDRAYQSYRAFGSNPYDDRLLMPDGGYIRMTELEKFYENTVNCKADPKEAARLFQPAMSYIVNVIVEHIRRIEMSDYEYVAVLGMFLWNDSLSNISLDTVQMIWSARSAIFEDLHIHYRSRGFSNVQISVKLGNLMMLIPKIQRSVALFTENMALAELFNIFEADHCCSAFRPD
;
A
#
# COMPACT_ATOMS: atom_id res chain seq x y z
N MET A 1 7.19 -2.73 -8.75
CA MET A 1 8.15 -3.26 -7.77
C MET A 1 8.10 -4.78 -7.83
N GLU A 2 9.23 -5.42 -8.09
CA GLU A 2 9.33 -6.87 -8.11
C GLU A 2 9.28 -7.42 -6.68
N SER A 3 8.63 -8.57 -6.48
CA SER A 3 8.35 -9.11 -5.15
C SER A 3 9.61 -9.42 -4.32
N HIS A 4 10.73 -9.75 -4.97
CA HIS A 4 12.01 -9.98 -4.30
C HIS A 4 12.56 -8.73 -3.61
N ILE A 5 12.40 -7.55 -4.24
CA ILE A 5 12.82 -6.27 -3.63
C ILE A 5 12.00 -6.00 -2.37
N ALA A 6 10.70 -6.27 -2.41
CA ALA A 6 9.84 -6.12 -1.24
C ALA A 6 10.25 -7.08 -0.11
N THR A 7 10.64 -8.32 -0.43
CA THR A 7 11.18 -9.28 0.55
C THR A 7 12.48 -8.78 1.18
N ASP A 8 13.42 -8.29 0.38
CA ASP A 8 14.68 -7.71 0.88
C ASP A 8 14.42 -6.51 1.78
N ILE A 9 13.45 -5.67 1.43
CA ILE A 9 13.08 -4.51 2.23
C ILE A 9 12.61 -4.93 3.63
N VAL A 10 11.66 -5.87 3.71
CA VAL A 10 11.09 -6.28 5.01
C VAL A 10 12.13 -6.98 5.89
N ASN A 11 12.98 -7.84 5.32
CA ASN A 11 14.00 -8.54 6.09
C ASN A 11 15.09 -7.60 6.64
N ASN A 12 15.49 -6.59 5.87
CA ASN A 12 16.65 -5.77 6.23
C ASN A 12 16.31 -4.48 6.97
N TYR A 13 15.12 -3.90 6.74
CA TYR A 13 14.79 -2.56 7.23
C TYR A 13 13.59 -2.52 8.19
N PHE A 14 12.76 -3.57 8.24
CA PHE A 14 11.67 -3.67 9.22
C PHE A 14 12.08 -4.60 10.36
N ILE A 15 12.82 -4.08 11.33
CA ILE A 15 13.29 -4.88 12.47
C ILE A 15 12.12 -5.18 13.43
N PRO A 16 11.98 -6.40 13.99
CA PRO A 16 12.86 -7.57 13.87
C PRO A 16 12.38 -8.63 12.85
N PHE A 17 11.81 -8.25 11.70
CA PHE A 17 11.12 -9.17 10.78
C PHE A 17 11.94 -10.38 10.35
N LYS A 18 13.25 -10.20 10.10
CA LYS A 18 14.17 -11.29 9.75
C LYS A 18 14.29 -12.39 10.81
N GLU A 19 13.97 -12.08 12.07
CA GLU A 19 14.10 -12.97 13.22
C GLU A 19 12.87 -13.87 13.39
N LEU A 20 11.78 -13.58 12.67
CA LEU A 20 10.55 -14.36 12.72
C LEU A 20 10.72 -15.76 12.09
N PRO A 21 9.95 -16.76 12.56
CA PRO A 21 9.85 -18.04 11.90
C PRO A 21 9.44 -17.89 10.42
N ALA A 22 10.01 -18.72 9.54
CA ALA A 22 9.79 -18.62 8.09
C ALA A 22 8.30 -18.67 7.70
N GLU A 23 7.51 -19.53 8.33
CA GLU A 23 6.07 -19.65 8.08
C GLU A 23 5.31 -18.37 8.43
N GLU A 24 5.68 -17.72 9.54
CA GLU A 24 5.05 -16.48 9.98
C GLU A 24 5.48 -15.28 9.12
N LYS A 25 6.75 -15.25 8.67
CA LYS A 25 7.22 -14.28 7.65
C LYS A 25 6.36 -14.37 6.39
N ILE A 26 6.06 -15.58 5.90
CA ILE A 26 5.22 -15.79 4.71
C ILE A 26 3.82 -15.21 4.92
N VAL A 27 3.20 -15.47 6.08
CA VAL A 27 1.84 -15.00 6.40
C VAL A 27 1.79 -13.47 6.43
N LEU A 28 2.69 -12.84 7.18
CA LEU A 28 2.77 -11.38 7.29
C LEU A 28 3.08 -10.73 5.94
N PHE A 29 4.06 -11.26 5.20
CA PHE A 29 4.46 -10.70 3.92
C PHE A 29 3.35 -10.79 2.87
N LYS A 30 2.67 -11.95 2.75
CA LYS A 30 1.57 -12.12 1.80
C LYS A 30 0.43 -11.13 2.06
N ASN A 31 0.14 -10.85 3.34
CA ASN A 31 -0.82 -9.81 3.70
C ASN A 31 -0.29 -8.42 3.31
N PHE A 32 0.92 -8.09 3.74
CA PHE A 32 1.57 -6.80 3.53
C PHE A 32 1.71 -6.41 2.05
N TYR A 33 2.00 -7.36 1.16
CA TYR A 33 2.29 -7.06 -0.24
C TYR A 33 1.15 -6.30 -0.96
N TRP A 34 -0.11 -6.62 -0.65
CA TRP A 34 -1.26 -5.89 -1.20
C TRP A 34 -1.34 -4.45 -0.70
N TYR A 35 -1.00 -4.22 0.56
CA TYR A 35 -0.92 -2.90 1.16
C TYR A 35 0.25 -2.11 0.60
N LEU A 36 1.42 -2.72 0.46
CA LEU A 36 2.61 -2.11 -0.10
C LEU A 36 2.34 -1.61 -1.51
N THR A 37 1.84 -2.47 -2.41
CA THR A 37 1.57 -2.11 -3.81
C THR A 37 0.54 -0.99 -3.95
N ASN A 38 -0.51 -0.97 -3.13
CA ASN A 38 -1.51 0.11 -3.18
C ASN A 38 -1.00 1.41 -2.56
N THR A 39 -0.32 1.33 -1.42
CA THR A 39 0.18 2.50 -0.69
C THR A 39 1.34 3.16 -1.43
N ASP A 40 2.30 2.38 -1.94
CA ASP A 40 3.40 2.88 -2.75
C ASP A 40 2.88 3.60 -3.99
N ARG A 41 1.97 2.97 -4.76
CA ARG A 41 1.36 3.61 -5.92
C ARG A 41 0.71 4.95 -5.60
N ALA A 42 -0.01 5.04 -4.49
CA ALA A 42 -0.65 6.28 -4.05
C ALA A 42 0.40 7.33 -3.63
N TYR A 43 1.40 6.94 -2.84
CA TYR A 43 2.44 7.84 -2.35
C TYR A 43 3.30 8.38 -3.51
N GLN A 44 3.72 7.53 -4.45
CA GLN A 44 4.49 7.97 -5.61
C GLN A 44 3.67 8.90 -6.52
N SER A 45 2.37 8.64 -6.68
CA SER A 45 1.47 9.55 -7.42
C SER A 45 1.35 10.91 -6.73
N TYR A 46 1.24 10.93 -5.40
CA TYR A 46 1.30 12.17 -4.62
C TYR A 46 2.64 12.90 -4.80
N ARG A 47 3.75 12.19 -4.76
CA ARG A 47 5.09 12.79 -4.95
C ARG A 47 5.26 13.40 -6.34
N ALA A 48 4.71 12.77 -7.37
CA ALA A 48 4.83 13.23 -8.75
C ALA A 48 3.84 14.35 -9.10
N PHE A 49 2.60 14.27 -8.60
CA PHE A 49 1.49 15.08 -9.10
C PHE A 49 0.70 15.80 -7.99
N GLY A 50 1.03 15.57 -6.72
CA GLY A 50 0.25 15.98 -5.55
C GLY A 50 0.15 17.48 -5.31
N SER A 51 0.98 18.30 -5.97
CA SER A 51 0.88 19.77 -5.94
C SER A 51 -0.39 20.28 -6.61
N ASN A 52 -0.96 19.53 -7.55
CA ASN A 52 -2.24 19.84 -8.18
C ASN A 52 -3.37 19.00 -7.55
N PRO A 53 -4.36 19.61 -6.87
CA PRO A 53 -5.48 18.88 -6.28
C PRO A 53 -6.46 18.32 -7.31
N TYR A 54 -6.40 18.80 -8.56
CA TYR A 54 -7.24 18.35 -9.66
C TYR A 54 -6.53 17.35 -10.59
N ASP A 55 -5.35 16.88 -10.20
CA ASP A 55 -4.62 15.89 -11.00
C ASP A 55 -5.27 14.51 -10.90
N ASP A 56 -5.61 13.94 -12.05
CA ASP A 56 -6.27 12.65 -12.16
C ASP A 56 -5.30 11.52 -12.57
N ARG A 57 -3.98 11.77 -12.52
CA ARG A 57 -2.98 10.77 -12.89
C ARG A 57 -2.68 9.84 -11.72
N LEU A 58 -2.61 8.55 -12.05
CA LEU A 58 -2.11 7.49 -11.19
C LEU A 58 -0.80 6.97 -11.78
N LEU A 59 0.29 7.02 -11.01
CA LEU A 59 1.57 6.47 -11.42
C LEU A 59 1.48 4.93 -11.48
N MET A 60 2.13 4.34 -12.48
CA MET A 60 2.18 2.90 -12.69
C MET A 60 3.56 2.34 -12.32
N PRO A 61 3.66 1.02 -12.02
CA PRO A 61 4.92 0.42 -11.56
C PRO A 61 6.11 0.52 -12.54
N ASP A 62 5.84 0.74 -13.83
CA ASP A 62 6.83 0.93 -14.89
C ASP A 62 7.33 2.39 -15.01
N GLY A 63 6.85 3.29 -14.14
CA GLY A 63 7.15 4.72 -14.17
C GLY A 63 6.25 5.51 -15.12
N GLY A 64 5.36 4.83 -15.88
CA GLY A 64 4.30 5.46 -16.64
C GLY A 64 3.19 6.01 -15.73
N TYR A 65 2.15 6.57 -16.33
CA TYR A 65 0.95 6.98 -15.60
C TYR A 65 -0.31 6.77 -16.43
N ILE A 66 -1.44 6.62 -15.74
CA ILE A 66 -2.76 6.56 -16.34
C ILE A 66 -3.57 7.75 -15.85
N ARG A 67 -4.23 8.47 -16.76
CA ARG A 67 -5.28 9.42 -16.38
C ARG A 67 -6.57 8.67 -16.12
N MET A 68 -7.22 8.91 -14.99
CA MET A 68 -8.49 8.25 -14.67
C MET A 68 -9.59 8.56 -15.71
N THR A 69 -9.50 9.71 -16.37
CA THR A 69 -10.37 10.10 -17.49
C THR A 69 -10.09 9.35 -18.80
N GLU A 70 -8.95 8.65 -18.92
CA GLU A 70 -8.52 7.95 -20.14
C GLU A 70 -8.32 6.44 -19.93
N LEU A 71 -8.98 5.86 -18.92
CA LEU A 71 -8.79 4.46 -18.55
C LEU A 71 -9.19 3.46 -19.65
N GLU A 72 -10.21 3.79 -20.46
CA GLU A 72 -10.60 2.98 -21.62
C GLU A 72 -9.47 2.89 -22.65
N LYS A 73 -8.85 4.03 -22.99
CA LYS A 73 -7.69 4.08 -23.90
C LYS A 73 -6.49 3.31 -23.37
N PHE A 74 -6.31 3.27 -22.06
CA PHE A 74 -5.25 2.44 -21.45
C PHE A 74 -5.48 0.95 -21.75
N TYR A 75 -6.71 0.46 -21.60
CA TYR A 75 -7.04 -0.93 -21.89
C TYR A 75 -7.07 -1.25 -23.39
N GLU A 76 -7.41 -0.30 -24.27
CA GLU A 76 -7.28 -0.46 -25.73
C GLU A 76 -5.84 -0.78 -26.16
N ASN A 77 -4.86 -0.23 -25.44
CA ASN A 77 -3.43 -0.39 -25.74
C ASN A 77 -2.75 -1.49 -24.90
N THR A 78 -3.50 -2.23 -24.08
CA THR A 78 -2.96 -3.28 -23.22
C THR A 78 -2.90 -4.61 -23.98
N VAL A 79 -1.69 -5.09 -24.29
CA VAL A 79 -1.44 -6.29 -25.13
C VAL A 79 -2.15 -7.55 -24.61
N ASN A 80 -2.29 -7.70 -23.29
CA ASN A 80 -2.86 -8.89 -22.66
C ASN A 80 -4.33 -8.70 -22.21
N CYS A 81 -5.00 -7.62 -22.63
CA CYS A 81 -6.43 -7.43 -22.37
C CYS A 81 -7.26 -8.31 -23.31
N LYS A 82 -7.94 -9.32 -22.76
CA LYS A 82 -8.82 -10.21 -23.53
C LYS A 82 -10.26 -9.72 -23.57
N ALA A 83 -10.64 -8.84 -22.65
CA ALA A 83 -11.97 -8.24 -22.60
C ALA A 83 -12.06 -7.00 -23.49
N ASP A 84 -13.30 -6.59 -23.75
CA ASP A 84 -13.58 -5.27 -24.29
C ASP A 84 -12.96 -4.18 -23.36
N PRO A 85 -12.18 -3.23 -23.90
CA PRO A 85 -11.49 -2.20 -23.11
C PRO A 85 -12.41 -1.39 -22.20
N LYS A 86 -13.65 -1.14 -22.63
CA LYS A 86 -14.63 -0.39 -21.85
C LYS A 86 -15.11 -1.20 -20.65
N GLU A 87 -15.31 -2.50 -20.81
CA GLU A 87 -15.67 -3.38 -19.70
C GLU A 87 -14.51 -3.55 -18.71
N ALA A 88 -13.27 -3.66 -19.19
CA ALA A 88 -12.07 -3.65 -18.35
C ALA A 88 -11.95 -2.33 -17.57
N ALA A 89 -12.13 -1.19 -18.25
CA ALA A 89 -12.14 0.12 -17.62
C ALA A 89 -13.22 0.20 -16.53
N ARG A 90 -14.45 -0.20 -16.84
CA ARG A 90 -15.59 -0.18 -15.91
C ARG A 90 -15.34 -1.00 -14.66
N LEU A 91 -14.65 -2.15 -14.79
CA LEU A 91 -14.28 -3.00 -13.67
C LEU A 91 -13.27 -2.31 -12.74
N PHE A 92 -12.19 -1.75 -13.28
CA PHE A 92 -11.08 -1.21 -12.47
C PHE A 92 -11.22 0.25 -12.06
N GLN A 93 -12.04 1.03 -12.76
CA GLN A 93 -12.22 2.46 -12.50
C GLN A 93 -12.56 2.80 -11.05
N PRO A 94 -13.47 2.09 -10.36
CA PRO A 94 -13.79 2.39 -8.97
C PRO A 94 -12.59 2.28 -8.03
N ALA A 95 -11.79 1.21 -8.16
CA ALA A 95 -10.61 0.99 -7.33
C ALA A 95 -9.51 2.01 -7.61
N MET A 96 -9.21 2.29 -8.88
CA MET A 96 -8.16 3.26 -9.25
C MET A 96 -8.56 4.69 -8.89
N SER A 97 -9.82 5.07 -9.13
CA SER A 97 -10.34 6.39 -8.78
C SER A 97 -10.40 6.60 -7.27
N TYR A 98 -10.65 5.54 -6.48
CA TYR A 98 -10.59 5.62 -5.03
C TYR A 98 -9.18 5.99 -4.54
N ILE A 99 -8.13 5.46 -5.17
CA ILE A 99 -6.75 5.81 -4.83
C ILE A 99 -6.51 7.30 -5.04
N VAL A 100 -6.83 7.82 -6.23
CA VAL A 100 -6.60 9.23 -6.56
C VAL A 100 -7.48 10.16 -5.70
N ASN A 101 -8.78 9.88 -5.62
CA ASN A 101 -9.74 10.81 -5.03
C ASN A 101 -9.80 10.73 -3.50
N VAL A 102 -9.38 9.62 -2.89
CA VAL A 102 -9.50 9.41 -1.44
C VAL A 102 -8.15 9.27 -0.77
N ILE A 103 -7.26 8.41 -1.28
CA ILE A 103 -5.97 8.15 -0.65
C ILE A 103 -4.99 9.29 -0.91
N VAL A 104 -4.75 9.62 -2.17
CA VAL A 104 -3.82 10.71 -2.55
C VAL A 104 -4.30 12.04 -1.97
N GLU A 105 -5.61 12.30 -1.99
CA GLU A 105 -6.19 13.47 -1.34
C GLU A 105 -5.97 13.51 0.18
N HIS A 106 -6.07 12.38 0.87
CA HIS A 106 -5.76 12.33 2.30
C HIS A 106 -4.26 12.56 2.56
N ILE A 107 -3.38 11.90 1.80
CA ILE A 107 -1.93 12.07 1.86
C ILE A 107 -1.55 13.54 1.65
N ARG A 108 -2.18 14.21 0.67
CA ARG A 108 -2.01 15.64 0.40
C ARG A 108 -2.42 16.52 1.57
N ARG A 109 -3.60 16.29 2.15
CA ARG A 109 -4.12 17.08 3.28
C ARG A 109 -3.25 17.03 4.52
N ILE A 110 -2.63 15.87 4.78
CA ILE A 110 -1.78 15.70 5.96
C ILE A 110 -0.30 16.04 5.70
N GLU A 111 0.01 16.42 4.45
CA GLU A 111 1.37 16.68 3.96
C GLU A 111 2.33 15.55 4.36
N MET A 112 1.97 14.33 3.97
CA MET A 112 2.69 13.12 4.41
C MET A 112 4.17 13.16 3.99
N SER A 113 5.04 13.05 4.99
CA SER A 113 6.48 12.90 4.83
C SER A 113 6.91 11.47 4.54
N ASP A 114 8.17 11.28 4.12
CA ASP A 114 8.77 9.96 3.91
C ASP A 114 8.77 9.13 5.21
N TYR A 115 9.00 9.76 6.36
CA TYR A 115 8.96 9.09 7.68
C TYR A 115 7.56 8.55 8.01
N GLU A 116 6.52 9.34 7.74
CA GLU A 116 5.13 8.94 7.93
C GLU A 116 4.71 7.82 6.97
N TYR A 117 5.18 7.87 5.72
CA TYR A 117 4.94 6.83 4.74
C TYR A 117 5.54 5.49 5.19
N VAL A 118 6.81 5.47 5.60
CA VAL A 118 7.46 4.24 6.11
C VAL A 118 6.78 3.72 7.37
N ALA A 119 6.36 4.61 8.28
CA ALA A 119 5.60 4.23 9.46
C ALA A 119 4.27 3.54 9.09
N VAL A 120 3.52 4.07 8.12
CA VAL A 120 2.29 3.46 7.62
C VAL A 120 2.56 2.07 7.00
N LEU A 121 3.65 1.90 6.24
CA LEU A 121 4.05 0.58 5.76
C LEU A 121 4.31 -0.39 6.91
N GLY A 122 5.01 0.06 7.97
CA GLY A 122 5.26 -0.74 9.16
C GLY A 122 3.97 -1.16 9.87
N MET A 123 2.97 -0.28 9.92
CA MET A 123 1.66 -0.62 10.48
C MET A 123 0.91 -1.69 9.67
N PHE A 124 1.12 -1.76 8.35
CA PHE A 124 0.57 -2.83 7.52
C PHE A 124 1.35 -4.14 7.60
N LEU A 125 2.67 -4.06 7.74
CA LEU A 125 3.52 -5.25 7.88
C LEU A 125 3.25 -5.96 9.21
N TRP A 126 3.22 -5.19 10.30
CA TRP A 126 3.06 -5.69 11.66
C TRP A 126 1.57 -5.86 12.02
N ASN A 127 0.89 -6.77 11.31
CA ASN A 127 -0.54 -7.00 11.48
C ASN A 127 -0.81 -8.18 12.44
N ASP A 128 -1.38 -7.89 13.62
CA ASP A 128 -1.75 -8.88 14.64
C ASP A 128 -3.13 -9.51 14.42
N SER A 129 -3.86 -9.13 13.38
CA SER A 129 -5.18 -9.68 13.07
C SER A 129 -5.13 -10.91 12.15
N LEU A 130 -3.95 -11.47 11.88
CA LEU A 130 -3.78 -12.61 10.99
C LEU A 130 -3.95 -13.94 11.74
N SER A 131 -4.50 -14.95 11.07
CA SER A 131 -4.53 -16.31 11.59
C SER A 131 -3.16 -16.98 11.46
N ASN A 132 -2.91 -18.00 12.29
CA ASN A 132 -1.70 -18.83 12.24
C ASN A 132 -0.38 -18.08 12.56
N ILE A 133 -0.45 -17.06 13.42
CA ILE A 133 0.73 -16.44 14.04
C ILE A 133 0.79 -16.82 15.52
N SER A 134 2.00 -17.00 16.05
CA SER A 134 2.21 -17.38 17.44
C SER A 134 2.02 -16.20 18.40
N LEU A 135 1.78 -16.48 19.69
CA LEU A 135 1.70 -15.43 20.71
C LEU A 135 3.01 -14.63 20.83
N ASP A 136 4.16 -15.29 20.65
CA ASP A 136 5.46 -14.63 20.65
C ASP A 136 5.59 -13.64 19.49
N THR A 137 5.13 -14.02 18.28
CA THR A 137 5.08 -13.11 17.13
C THR A 137 4.10 -11.96 17.34
N VAL A 138 2.94 -12.21 17.96
CA VAL A 138 2.02 -11.14 18.34
C VAL A 138 2.72 -10.15 19.27
N GLN A 139 3.47 -10.62 20.27
CA GLN A 139 4.23 -9.73 21.16
C GLN A 139 5.30 -8.93 20.40
N MET A 140 5.99 -9.54 19.43
CA MET A 140 6.94 -8.85 18.56
C MET A 140 6.26 -7.77 17.70
N ILE A 141 5.10 -8.09 17.10
CA ILE A 141 4.27 -7.15 16.33
C ILE A 141 3.91 -5.92 17.17
N TRP A 142 3.41 -6.14 18.39
CA TRP A 142 3.03 -5.06 19.31
C TRP A 142 4.23 -4.18 19.68
N SER A 143 5.38 -4.80 19.93
CA SER A 143 6.62 -4.09 20.26
C SER A 143 7.11 -3.25 19.08
N ALA A 144 7.11 -3.80 17.87
CA ALA A 144 7.52 -3.09 16.65
C ALA A 144 6.60 -1.90 16.33
N ARG A 145 5.28 -2.07 16.46
CA ARG A 145 4.31 -0.97 16.26
C ARG A 145 4.47 0.14 17.29
N SER A 146 4.73 -0.23 18.56
CA SER A 146 4.96 0.74 19.63
C SER A 146 6.22 1.57 19.35
N ALA A 147 7.31 0.91 18.94
CA ALA A 147 8.56 1.59 18.55
C ALA A 147 8.35 2.58 17.39
N ILE A 148 7.57 2.20 16.36
CA ILE A 148 7.23 3.12 15.25
C ILE A 148 6.53 4.39 15.76
N PHE A 149 5.56 4.27 16.67
CA PHE A 149 4.88 5.43 17.24
C PHE A 149 5.79 6.29 18.11
N GLU A 150 6.65 5.66 18.92
CA GLU A 150 7.64 6.35 19.74
C GLU A 150 8.61 7.15 18.87
N ASP A 151 9.13 6.54 17.80
CA ASP A 151 10.04 7.19 16.86
C ASP A 151 9.39 8.37 16.14
N LEU A 152 8.13 8.22 15.67
CA LEU A 152 7.38 9.35 15.11
C LEU A 152 7.17 10.46 16.14
N HIS A 153 6.84 10.12 17.37
CA HIS A 153 6.65 11.11 18.44
C HIS A 153 7.96 11.86 18.73
N ILE A 154 9.08 11.15 18.86
CA ILE A 154 10.42 11.73 19.05
C ILE A 154 10.78 12.63 17.86
N HIS A 155 10.54 12.16 16.63
CA HIS A 155 10.79 12.93 15.41
C HIS A 155 10.02 14.25 15.44
N TYR A 156 8.70 14.24 15.67
CA TYR A 156 7.92 15.48 15.73
C TYR A 156 8.34 16.39 16.88
N ARG A 157 8.67 15.83 18.04
CA ARG A 157 9.16 16.61 19.17
C ARG A 157 10.46 17.33 18.83
N SER A 158 11.37 16.66 18.14
CA SER A 158 12.64 17.26 17.66
C SER A 158 12.42 18.41 16.66
N ARG A 159 11.27 18.42 15.98
CA ARG A 159 10.84 19.47 15.04
C ARG A 159 10.04 20.60 15.71
N GLY A 160 9.95 20.61 17.04
CA GLY A 160 9.30 21.67 17.81
C GLY A 160 7.79 21.52 17.98
N PHE A 161 7.20 20.37 17.65
CA PHE A 161 5.77 20.15 17.80
C PHE A 161 5.39 20.02 19.29
N SER A 162 4.27 20.63 19.67
CA SER A 162 3.62 20.39 20.96
C SER A 162 2.96 19.02 21.01
N ASN A 163 2.74 18.46 22.21
CA ASN A 163 2.10 17.15 22.37
C ASN A 163 0.72 17.10 21.68
N VAL A 164 -0.05 18.20 21.74
CA VAL A 164 -1.36 18.29 21.06
C VAL A 164 -1.21 18.19 19.54
N GLN A 165 -0.25 18.91 18.94
CA GLN A 165 0.01 18.83 17.50
C GLN A 165 0.48 17.42 17.09
N ILE A 166 1.31 16.78 17.92
CA ILE A 166 1.77 15.41 17.69
C ILE A 166 0.58 14.44 17.69
N SER A 167 -0.29 14.51 18.71
CA SER A 167 -1.49 13.67 18.78
C SER A 167 -2.40 13.87 17.57
N VAL A 168 -2.61 15.12 17.13
CA VAL A 168 -3.40 15.42 15.93
C VAL A 168 -2.77 14.83 14.67
N LYS A 169 -1.45 14.99 14.49
CA LYS A 169 -0.75 14.47 13.30
C LYS A 169 -0.75 12.94 13.25
N LEU A 170 -0.49 12.28 14.38
CA LEU A 170 -0.61 10.82 14.50
C LEU A 170 -2.05 10.35 14.25
N GLY A 171 -3.06 11.03 14.82
CA GLY A 171 -4.47 10.69 14.57
C GLY A 171 -4.85 10.80 13.09
N ASN A 172 -4.44 11.88 12.43
CA ASN A 172 -4.66 12.08 11.00
C ASN A 172 -3.94 11.04 10.13
N LEU A 173 -2.73 10.64 10.52
CA LEU A 173 -2.00 9.55 9.86
C LEU A 173 -2.75 8.21 10.00
N MET A 174 -3.23 7.90 11.20
CA MET A 174 -3.95 6.65 11.48
C MET A 174 -5.30 6.56 10.76
N MET A 175 -5.97 7.69 10.52
CA MET A 175 -7.19 7.72 9.69
C MET A 175 -6.97 7.34 8.22
N LEU A 176 -5.71 7.26 7.76
CA LEU A 176 -5.39 6.77 6.42
C LEU A 176 -5.51 5.24 6.30
N ILE A 177 -5.18 4.50 7.37
CA ILE A 177 -5.19 3.03 7.38
C ILE A 177 -6.51 2.42 6.87
N PRO A 178 -7.70 2.80 7.40
CA PRO A 178 -8.95 2.22 6.93
C PRO A 178 -9.27 2.57 5.47
N LYS A 179 -8.77 3.70 4.95
CA LYS A 179 -8.92 4.07 3.53
C LYS A 179 -8.11 3.13 2.65
N ILE A 180 -6.86 2.86 3.03
CA ILE A 180 -6.00 1.93 2.30
C ILE A 180 -6.56 0.50 2.39
N GLN A 181 -7.02 0.04 3.56
CA GLN A 181 -7.70 -1.26 3.70
C GLN A 181 -8.87 -1.41 2.73
N ARG A 182 -9.70 -0.37 2.60
CA ARG A 182 -10.78 -0.36 1.61
C ARG A 182 -10.27 -0.41 0.17
N SER A 183 -9.21 0.31 -0.15
CA SER A 183 -8.60 0.26 -1.49
C SER A 183 -8.05 -1.12 -1.83
N VAL A 184 -7.40 -1.77 -0.87
CA VAL A 184 -6.91 -3.14 -1.03
C VAL A 184 -8.08 -4.10 -1.28
N ALA A 185 -9.16 -4.01 -0.48
CA ALA A 185 -10.35 -4.83 -0.67
C ALA A 185 -10.94 -4.67 -2.09
N LEU A 186 -11.19 -3.43 -2.52
CA LEU A 186 -11.69 -3.12 -3.87
C LEU A 186 -10.78 -3.70 -4.96
N PHE A 187 -9.46 -3.58 -4.78
CA PHE A 187 -8.50 -4.09 -5.75
C PHE A 187 -8.50 -5.63 -5.79
N THR A 188 -8.51 -6.29 -4.64
CA THR A 188 -8.55 -7.77 -4.58
C THR A 188 -9.85 -8.34 -5.14
N GLU A 189 -10.98 -7.69 -4.90
CA GLU A 189 -12.28 -8.06 -5.48
C GLU A 189 -12.26 -7.93 -7.00
N ASN A 190 -11.73 -6.81 -7.51
CA ASN A 190 -11.59 -6.58 -8.95
C ASN A 190 -10.64 -7.59 -9.61
N MET A 191 -9.54 -7.96 -8.96
CA MET A 191 -8.63 -9.00 -9.47
C MET A 191 -9.30 -10.36 -9.53
N ALA A 192 -10.08 -10.74 -8.51
CA ALA A 192 -10.84 -11.99 -8.51
C ALA A 192 -11.91 -12.02 -9.63
N LEU A 193 -12.61 -10.90 -9.85
CA LEU A 193 -13.54 -10.76 -10.97
C LEU A 193 -12.83 -10.82 -12.33
N ALA A 194 -11.68 -10.16 -12.44
CA ALA A 194 -10.89 -10.16 -13.66
C ALA A 194 -10.41 -11.56 -14.02
N GLU A 195 -10.00 -12.35 -13.04
CA GLU A 195 -9.65 -13.77 -13.22
C GLU A 195 -10.88 -14.60 -13.64
N LEU A 196 -12.00 -14.45 -12.94
CA LEU A 196 -13.25 -15.19 -13.22
C LEU A 196 -13.76 -14.95 -14.66
N PHE A 197 -13.68 -13.72 -15.13
CA PHE A 197 -14.11 -13.32 -16.48
C PHE A 197 -12.99 -13.37 -17.51
N ASN A 198 -11.80 -13.86 -17.14
CA ASN A 198 -10.62 -13.97 -18.02
C ASN A 198 -10.30 -12.64 -18.74
N ILE A 199 -10.35 -11.53 -18.00
CA ILE A 199 -10.11 -10.17 -18.51
C ILE A 199 -8.62 -10.00 -18.89
N PHE A 200 -7.70 -10.57 -18.09
CA PHE A 200 -6.26 -10.58 -18.32
C PHE A 200 -5.65 -11.94 -17.97
N GLU A 201 -4.50 -12.27 -18.56
CA GLU A 201 -3.62 -13.31 -18.01
C GLU A 201 -2.81 -12.71 -16.86
N ALA A 202 -3.09 -13.13 -15.63
CA ALA A 202 -2.33 -12.68 -14.47
C ALA A 202 -0.94 -13.34 -14.48
N ASP A 203 0.12 -12.54 -14.59
CA ASP A 203 1.47 -13.00 -14.30
C ASP A 203 1.52 -13.53 -12.85
N HIS A 204 2.13 -14.70 -12.66
CA HIS A 204 2.27 -15.36 -11.36
C HIS A 204 3.24 -14.63 -10.41
N CYS A 205 3.07 -13.33 -10.17
CA CYS A 205 3.94 -12.51 -9.32
C CYS A 205 4.04 -13.01 -7.86
N CYS A 206 3.01 -13.73 -7.37
CA CYS A 206 2.92 -14.18 -5.98
C CYS A 206 3.51 -15.58 -5.73
N SER A 207 4.01 -16.29 -6.75
CA SER A 207 4.65 -17.60 -6.56
C SER A 207 6.12 -17.50 -6.10
N ALA A 208 6.69 -16.29 -6.09
CA ALA A 208 8.13 -16.07 -5.98
C ALA A 208 8.64 -15.67 -4.57
N PHE A 209 7.81 -15.65 -3.52
CA PHE A 209 8.31 -15.34 -2.17
C PHE A 209 9.28 -16.45 -1.71
N ARG A 210 10.56 -16.11 -1.58
CA ARG A 210 11.60 -16.98 -1.01
C ARG A 210 11.89 -16.51 0.42
N PRO A 211 11.65 -17.34 1.44
CA PRO A 211 11.82 -16.96 2.84
C PRO A 211 13.28 -16.88 3.31
N ASP A 212 14.25 -17.00 2.39
CA ASP A 212 15.70 -17.11 2.64
C ASP A 212 16.18 -16.25 3.82
#